data_AF-A3IQK2-F1
#
_entry.id   AF-A3IQK2-F1
#
_cell.length_a   1.000
_cell.length_b   1.000
_cell.length_c   1.000
_cell.angle_alpha   90.00
_cell.angle_beta   90.00
_cell.angle_gamma   90.00
#
_symmetry.space_group_name_H-M   'P 1'
#
loop_
_entity.id
_entity.type
_entity.pdbx_description
1 polymer ?
#
loop_
_entity_poly.entity_id
_entity_poly.type
_entity_poly.pdbx_seq_one_letter_code
_entity_poly.pdbx_strand_id
1 'polypeptide(L)'
;MTYARLEELPAEITDKLPEYGQQLFMTAYNASFEDGLDEENATKVAWNSVNNRYQQDENGNWVSKGNSMADRGNIVGTEKDTSDPIGNRENNAGTMRGG
;
A
#
# COMPACT_ATOMS: atom_id res chain seq x y z
N MET A 1 -16.26 -3.92 25.54
CA MET A 1 -17.44 -3.22 24.97
C MET A 1 -17.23 -3.04 23.48
N THR A 2 -18.28 -3.07 22.63
CA THR A 2 -18.11 -2.79 21.20
C THR A 2 -17.82 -1.31 20.95
N TYR A 3 -17.12 -1.03 19.85
CA TYR A 3 -16.82 0.33 19.42
C TYR A 3 -17.87 0.77 18.38
N ALA A 4 -18.54 1.91 18.61
CA ALA A 4 -19.50 2.44 17.67
C ALA A 4 -18.84 3.33 16.60
N ARG A 5 -17.68 3.93 16.94
CA ARG A 5 -16.94 4.84 16.06
C ARG A 5 -15.44 4.57 16.10
N LEU A 6 -14.76 4.96 15.02
CA LEU A 6 -13.30 4.88 14.94
C LEU A 6 -12.60 5.75 15.99
N GLU A 7 -13.23 6.87 16.37
CA GLU A 7 -12.73 7.81 17.39
C GLU A 7 -12.75 7.23 18.81
N GLU A 8 -13.51 6.15 19.03
CA GLU A 8 -13.55 5.44 20.33
C GLU A 8 -12.42 4.41 20.44
N LEU A 9 -11.72 4.13 19.34
CA LEU A 9 -10.54 3.28 19.38
C LEU A 9 -9.43 3.98 20.16
N PRO A 10 -8.60 3.21 20.88
CA PRO A 10 -7.48 3.77 21.61
C PRO A 10 -6.51 4.47 20.65
N ALA A 11 -5.91 5.56 21.13
CA ALA A 11 -5.04 6.42 20.33
C ALA A 11 -3.88 5.63 19.69
N GLU A 12 -3.40 4.57 20.33
CA GLU A 12 -2.36 3.70 19.77
C GLU A 12 -2.76 2.99 18.47
N ILE A 13 -4.06 2.79 18.25
CA ILE A 13 -4.62 2.20 17.03
C ILE A 13 -4.82 3.32 16.01
N THR A 14 -5.45 4.43 16.40
CA THR A 14 -5.74 5.54 15.48
C THR A 14 -4.49 6.25 14.98
N ASP A 15 -3.42 6.28 15.77
CA ASP A 15 -2.13 6.90 15.44
C ASP A 15 -1.27 5.98 14.54
N LYS A 16 -1.33 4.65 14.78
CA LYS A 16 -0.50 3.68 14.05
C LYS A 16 -1.15 3.10 12.80
N LEU A 17 -2.49 3.12 12.70
CA LEU A 17 -3.25 2.58 11.58
C LEU A 17 -3.96 3.69 10.81
N PRO A 18 -3.97 3.62 9.47
CA PRO A 18 -4.82 4.49 8.67
C PRO A 18 -6.32 4.15 8.88
N GLU A 19 -7.20 5.08 8.50
CA GLU A 19 -8.66 4.99 8.69
C GLU A 19 -9.26 3.64 8.26
N TYR A 20 -8.85 3.12 7.10
CA TYR A 20 -9.31 1.83 6.60
C TYR A 20 -8.84 0.63 7.46
N GLY A 21 -7.65 0.74 8.07
CA GLY A 21 -7.13 -0.24 9.02
C GLY A 21 -7.87 -0.19 10.35
N GLN A 22 -8.21 1.01 10.82
CA GLN A 22 -9.03 1.21 12.01
C GLN A 22 -10.43 0.61 11.83
N GLN A 23 -11.04 0.81 10.65
CA GLN A 23 -12.37 0.26 10.36
C GLN A 23 -12.38 -1.27 10.27
N LEU A 24 -11.31 -1.86 9.73
CA LEU A 24 -11.11 -3.31 9.73
C LEU A 24 -10.96 -3.86 11.15
N PHE A 25 -10.16 -3.19 11.99
CA PHE A 25 -10.01 -3.54 13.40
C PHE A 25 -11.36 -3.50 14.12
N MET A 26 -12.07 -2.38 14.03
CA MET A 26 -13.37 -2.17 14.67
C MET A 26 -14.38 -3.24 14.28
N THR A 27 -14.50 -3.53 12.98
CA THR A 27 -15.44 -4.52 12.46
C THR A 27 -15.13 -5.92 12.99
N ALA A 28 -13.87 -6.33 12.96
CA ALA A 28 -13.44 -7.63 13.43
C ALA A 28 -13.57 -7.78 14.96
N TYR A 29 -13.27 -6.72 15.71
CA TYR A 29 -13.45 -6.68 17.16
C TYR A 29 -14.93 -6.83 17.51
N ASN A 30 -15.80 -6.01 16.91
CA ASN A 30 -17.23 -6.03 17.19
C ASN A 30 -17.84 -7.39 16.86
N ALA A 31 -17.53 -7.94 15.69
CA ALA A 31 -18.01 -9.26 15.28
C ALA A 31 -17.57 -10.36 16.27
N SER A 32 -16.31 -10.32 16.71
CA SER A 32 -15.76 -11.28 17.67
C SER A 32 -16.41 -11.16 19.05
N PHE A 33 -16.63 -9.93 19.51
CA PHE A 33 -17.26 -9.66 20.80
C PHE A 33 -18.75 -10.04 20.77
N GLU A 34 -19.46 -9.80 19.66
CA GLU A 34 -20.83 -10.26 19.43
C GLU A 34 -20.95 -11.78 19.38
N ASP A 35 -19.89 -12.48 18.93
CA ASP A 35 -19.79 -13.95 18.96
C ASP A 35 -19.58 -14.51 20.39
N GLY A 36 -19.41 -13.62 21.39
CA GLY A 36 -19.25 -13.97 22.79
C GLY A 36 -17.80 -14.14 23.25
N LEU A 37 -16.83 -13.67 22.46
CA LEU A 37 -15.43 -13.65 22.87
C LEU A 37 -15.16 -12.55 23.90
N ASP A 38 -14.29 -12.85 24.87
CA ASP A 38 -13.77 -11.84 25.80
C ASP A 38 -13.00 -10.74 25.06
N GLU A 39 -12.88 -9.57 25.69
CA GLU A 39 -12.21 -8.40 25.08
C GLU A 39 -10.79 -8.71 24.61
N GLU A 40 -10.04 -9.53 25.35
CA GLU A 40 -8.68 -9.94 24.95
C GLU A 40 -8.69 -10.79 23.67
N ASN A 41 -9.61 -11.74 23.57
CA ASN A 41 -9.72 -12.63 22.42
C ASN A 41 -10.27 -11.88 21.19
N ALA A 42 -11.28 -11.03 21.37
CA ALA A 42 -11.80 -10.15 20.32
C ALA A 42 -10.70 -9.20 19.79
N THR A 43 -9.88 -8.65 20.68
CA THR A 43 -8.72 -7.81 20.32
C THR A 43 -7.70 -8.59 19.49
N LYS A 44 -7.39 -9.84 19.87
CA LYS A 44 -6.48 -10.71 19.11
C LYS A 44 -7.00 -10.98 17.69
N VAL A 45 -8.30 -11.28 17.55
CA VAL A 45 -8.93 -11.52 16.23
C VAL A 45 -8.92 -10.26 15.37
N ALA A 46 -9.19 -9.10 15.97
CA ALA A 46 -9.13 -7.82 15.29
C ALA A 46 -7.72 -7.51 14.77
N TRP A 47 -6.69 -7.68 15.60
CA TRP A 47 -5.29 -7.52 15.19
C TRP A 47 -4.88 -8.55 14.12
N ASN A 48 -5.39 -9.77 14.17
CA ASN A 48 -5.13 -10.77 13.13
C ASN A 48 -5.69 -10.32 11.78
N SER A 49 -6.91 -9.76 11.79
CA SER A 49 -7.56 -9.21 10.58
C SER A 49 -6.77 -8.04 10.01
N VAL A 50 -6.32 -7.12 10.87
CA VAL A 50 -5.43 -6.01 10.48
C VAL A 50 -4.13 -6.56 9.88
N ASN A 51 -3.47 -7.49 10.55
CA ASN A 51 -2.23 -8.09 10.10
C ASN A 51 -2.36 -8.85 8.77
N ASN A 52 -3.56 -9.27 8.39
CA ASN A 52 -3.80 -9.87 7.08
C ASN A 52 -3.72 -8.83 5.94
N ARG A 53 -4.08 -7.57 6.21
CA ARG A 53 -4.14 -6.47 5.22
C ARG A 53 -3.03 -5.44 5.35
N TYR A 54 -2.42 -5.34 6.53
CA TYR A 54 -1.38 -4.40 6.90
C TYR A 54 -0.18 -5.15 7.46
N GLN A 55 1.00 -4.56 7.33
CA GLN A 55 2.24 -5.03 7.94
C GLN A 55 2.87 -3.88 8.71
N GLN A 56 3.57 -4.21 9.79
CA GLN A 56 4.36 -3.24 10.51
C GLN A 56 5.66 -2.94 9.76
N ASP A 57 6.01 -1.65 9.63
CA ASP A 57 7.28 -1.18 9.08
C ASP A 57 8.39 -1.15 10.15
N GLU A 58 9.63 -0.86 9.75
CA GLU A 58 10.78 -0.77 10.65
C GLU A 58 10.62 0.30 11.74
N ASN A 59 9.82 1.34 11.49
CA ASN A 59 9.49 2.39 12.45
C ASN A 59 8.31 2.03 13.37
N GLY A 60 7.69 0.86 13.17
CA GLY A 60 6.58 0.39 13.99
C GLY A 60 5.20 0.84 13.52
N ASN A 61 5.06 1.46 12.34
CA ASN A 61 3.78 1.90 11.77
C ASN A 61 3.16 0.81 10.89
N TRP A 62 1.84 0.80 10.74
CA TRP A 62 1.16 -0.20 9.91
C TRP A 62 0.92 0.31 8.48
N VAL A 63 1.58 -0.33 7.51
CA VAL A 63 1.45 -0.04 6.07
C VAL A 63 0.64 -1.13 5.36
N SER A 64 -0.20 -0.76 4.40
CA SER A 64 -1.05 -1.75 3.70
C SER A 64 -0.20 -2.71 2.86
N LYS A 65 -0.39 -4.02 3.04
CA LYS A 65 0.22 -5.08 2.22
C LYS A 65 -0.29 -5.08 0.78
N GLY A 66 -1.48 -4.52 0.55
CA GLY A 66 -2.29 -4.81 -0.63
C GLY A 66 -2.35 -3.74 -1.71
N ASN A 67 -1.57 -2.64 -1.64
CA ASN A 67 -1.59 -1.66 -2.73
C ASN A 67 -0.27 -0.94 -3.00
N SER A 68 0.84 -1.67 -3.04
CA SER A 68 2.05 -1.21 -3.74
C SER A 68 1.90 -1.33 -5.28
N MET A 69 0.72 -0.99 -5.81
CA MET A 69 0.53 -0.64 -7.22
C MET A 69 0.35 0.89 -7.42
N ALA A 70 0.16 1.68 -6.34
CA ALA A 70 0.12 3.14 -6.45
C ALA A 70 1.51 3.81 -6.48
N ASP A 71 2.58 3.13 -6.03
CA ASP A 71 3.97 3.60 -6.17
C ASP A 71 4.64 3.14 -7.48
N ARG A 72 3.83 2.83 -8.51
CA ARG A 72 4.31 2.76 -9.91
C ARG A 72 3.69 3.85 -10.78
N GLY A 73 3.05 4.84 -10.16
CA GLY A 73 2.44 5.98 -10.84
C GLY A 73 3.26 7.27 -10.82
N ASN A 74 4.36 7.34 -10.07
CA ASN A 74 5.13 8.58 -9.93
C ASN A 74 6.65 8.37 -10.00
N ILE A 75 7.14 7.69 -11.05
CA ILE A 75 8.45 8.04 -11.61
C ILE A 75 8.26 9.27 -12.52
N VAL A 76 7.91 10.39 -11.91
CA VAL A 76 8.14 11.71 -12.53
C VAL A 76 9.66 11.85 -12.68
N GLY A 77 10.08 12.21 -13.89
CA GLY A 77 11.44 12.01 -14.39
C GLY A 77 12.53 12.60 -13.49
N THR A 78 13.44 11.76 -13.05
CA THR A 78 14.82 12.22 -12.87
C THR A 78 15.46 12.20 -14.23
N GLU A 79 15.60 13.40 -14.79
CA GLU A 79 16.50 13.77 -15.85
C GLU A 79 17.81 12.98 -15.73
N LYS A 80 17.93 11.90 -16.49
CA LYS A 80 19.26 11.39 -16.83
C LYS A 80 19.60 12.06 -18.14
N ASP A 81 20.21 13.23 -17.99
CA ASP A 81 21.23 13.72 -18.89
C ASP A 81 22.08 12.52 -19.32
N THR A 82 21.80 12.01 -20.52
CA THR A 82 22.73 11.21 -21.27
C THR A 82 22.60 11.76 -22.68
N SER A 83 23.26 12.89 -22.82
CA SER A 83 23.77 13.40 -24.07
C SER A 83 24.37 12.26 -24.88
N ASP A 84 23.65 11.75 -25.87
CA ASP A 84 24.26 11.05 -27.00
C ASP A 84 23.41 11.34 -28.26
N PRO A 85 23.95 12.14 -29.21
CA PRO A 85 23.21 12.51 -30.40
C PRO A 85 22.90 11.27 -31.22
N ILE A 86 21.65 11.17 -31.67
CA ILE A 86 21.18 10.19 -32.64
C ILE A 86 22.10 10.27 -33.86
N GLY A 87 23.09 9.38 -33.91
CA GLY A 87 23.86 9.04 -35.08
C GLY A 87 22.89 8.43 -36.08
N ASN A 88 22.42 9.28 -36.98
CA ASN A 88 21.76 8.99 -38.24
C ASN A 88 22.67 8.10 -39.10
N ARG A 89 22.67 6.81 -38.78
CA ARG A 89 23.29 5.76 -39.57
C ARG A 89 22.23 5.11 -40.48
N GLU A 90 22.43 5.37 -41.76
CA GLU A 90 22.11 4.50 -42.90
C GLU A 90 20.66 4.43 -43.36
N ASN A 91 20.33 5.33 -44.30
CA ASN A 91 19.45 5.02 -45.44
C ASN A 91 19.97 5.75 -46.70
N ASN A 92 21.11 5.32 -47.24
CA ASN A 92 21.46 5.53 -48.65
C ASN A 92 21.56 4.17 -49.33
N ALA A 93 20.42 3.61 -49.69
CA ALA A 93 20.31 2.66 -50.78
C ALA A 93 19.67 3.40 -51.95
N GLY A 94 20.49 3.81 -52.93
CA GLY A 94 20.00 4.56 -54.08
C GLY A 94 21.02 4.63 -55.22
N THR A 95 20.97 3.62 -56.08
CA THR A 95 21.42 3.63 -57.49
C THR A 95 22.92 3.46 -57.78
N MET A 96 23.30 2.21 -58.05
CA MET A 96 24.26 1.89 -59.10
C MET A 96 23.64 0.88 -60.09
N ARG A 97 23.37 1.35 -61.30
CA ARG A 97 23.23 0.62 -62.58
C ARG A 97 23.28 1.73 -63.65
N GLY A 98 24.24 1.82 -64.58
CA GLY A 98 24.89 0.78 -65.36
C GLY A 98 24.16 0.68 -66.70
N GLY A 99 24.71 1.33 -67.74
CA GLY A 99 24.18 1.39 -69.12
C GLY A 99 24.67 2.61 -69.88
#